data_AF-A0A9E3NT83-F1
#
_entry.id   AF-A0A9E3NT83-F1
#
_cell.length_a   1.000
_cell.length_b   1.000
_cell.length_c   1.000
_cell.angle_alpha   90.00
_cell.angle_beta   90.00
_cell.angle_gamma   90.00
#
_symmetry.space_group_name_H-M   'P 1'
#
loop_
_entity.id
_entity.type
_entity.pdbx_description
1 polymer ?
#
loop_
_entity_poly.entity_id
_entity_poly.type
_entity_poly.pdbx_seq_one_letter_code
_entity_poly.pdbx_strand_id
1 'polypeptide(L)'
;MLRHVALVTSLLAVACGASRPTPVSSASQPGYAMKYADAVAGTTKTIGERQTDAKQITSGFGARVDELKKPDWARVETVVERADESGRSAGYGEARAEWGAVHRFWTEERETIGGKVAGGVDYTAKEKGCNAELGGAAAYALKDAVDKQQEKRLRAKNEAFVVIERYATVLGKENTKVLEKLADDVARASWIVNVDLPEERERLKARVAEKSSVGKTLDGIVEDEKAFQAEPGRTDADKKASEERIAAATKQRAEVDKAAAQADEALQRLDAQIEDAKKDYAAALEALKAKIAEKKKTADKS
;
A
#
# COMPACT_ATOMS: atom_id res chain seq x y z
N MET A 1 21.14 38.49 -54.78
CA MET A 1 19.77 38.09 -54.37
C MET A 1 19.89 36.94 -53.38
N LEU A 2 19.29 37.04 -52.19
CA LEU A 2 19.26 35.93 -51.24
C LEU A 2 18.14 34.94 -51.62
N ARG A 3 18.37 33.65 -51.40
CA ARG A 3 17.34 32.62 -51.24
C ARG A 3 17.54 31.95 -49.89
N HIS A 4 16.44 31.63 -49.21
CA HIS A 4 16.37 30.92 -47.93
C HIS A 4 15.16 29.98 -47.97
N VAL A 5 15.11 29.03 -47.02
CA VAL A 5 13.94 28.16 -46.69
C VAL A 5 13.62 27.10 -47.77
N ALA A 6 13.29 25.84 -47.47
CA ALA A 6 13.21 25.13 -46.19
C ALA A 6 13.93 23.77 -46.26
N LEU A 7 14.42 23.27 -45.12
CA LEU A 7 14.64 21.84 -44.90
C LEU A 7 13.53 21.35 -43.95
N VAL A 8 12.66 20.46 -44.44
CA VAL A 8 11.56 19.90 -43.61
C VAL A 8 12.09 18.66 -42.88
N THR A 9 12.54 18.86 -41.65
CA THR A 9 13.00 17.77 -40.78
C THR A 9 11.81 17.05 -40.15
N SER A 10 11.34 15.98 -40.78
CA SER A 10 10.29 15.12 -40.23
C SER A 10 10.76 14.40 -38.97
N LEU A 11 10.30 14.84 -37.79
CA LEU A 11 10.49 14.08 -36.54
C LEU A 11 9.65 12.80 -36.60
N LEU A 12 10.30 11.67 -36.88
CA LEU A 12 9.73 10.36 -36.57
C LEU A 12 9.70 10.19 -35.05
N ALA A 13 8.52 10.39 -34.47
CA ALA A 13 8.27 10.12 -33.06
C ALA A 13 8.33 8.61 -32.79
N VAL A 14 9.51 8.10 -32.42
CA VAL A 14 9.68 6.73 -31.93
C VAL A 14 8.97 6.63 -30.59
N ALA A 15 7.71 6.18 -30.61
CA ALA A 15 6.94 5.95 -29.41
C ALA A 15 7.61 4.82 -28.59
N CYS A 16 8.15 5.15 -27.43
CA CYS A 16 8.71 4.19 -26.47
C CYS A 16 7.60 3.34 -25.82
N GLY A 17 6.95 2.48 -26.61
CA GLY A 17 6.05 1.42 -26.17
C GLY A 17 6.78 0.26 -25.50
N ALA A 18 7.82 0.56 -24.71
CA ALA A 18 8.54 -0.42 -23.92
C ALA A 18 7.64 -0.86 -22.76
N SER A 19 6.98 -2.01 -22.93
CA SER A 19 6.24 -2.69 -21.86
C SER A 19 7.15 -2.82 -20.64
N ARG A 20 6.76 -2.23 -19.49
CA ARG A 20 7.47 -2.39 -18.21
C ARG A 20 7.72 -3.90 -18.01
N PRO A 21 8.97 -4.36 -17.84
CA PRO A 21 9.27 -5.80 -17.84
C PRO A 21 8.53 -6.47 -16.68
N THR A 22 7.63 -7.39 -17.00
CA THR A 22 6.87 -8.14 -15.99
C THR A 22 7.82 -9.07 -15.23
N PRO A 23 7.86 -9.04 -13.89
CA PRO A 23 8.70 -9.96 -13.12
C PRO A 23 8.25 -11.40 -13.39
N VAL A 24 9.21 -12.29 -13.64
CA VAL A 24 8.96 -13.72 -13.81
C VAL A 24 8.57 -14.31 -12.45
N SER A 25 7.66 -15.28 -12.47
CA SER A 25 7.22 -16.00 -11.26
C SER A 25 8.40 -16.61 -10.48
N SER A 26 8.38 -16.43 -9.16
CA SER A 26 9.29 -17.10 -8.22
C SER A 26 8.88 -18.55 -7.90
N ALA A 27 7.87 -19.12 -8.56
CA ALA A 27 7.35 -20.46 -8.24
C ALA A 27 8.40 -21.58 -8.27
N SER A 28 9.46 -21.43 -9.08
CA SER A 28 10.59 -22.35 -9.17
C SER A 28 11.73 -22.09 -8.17
N GLN A 29 11.55 -21.18 -7.22
CA GLN A 29 12.56 -20.81 -6.22
C GLN A 29 12.21 -21.45 -4.87
N PRO A 30 13.08 -22.32 -4.30
CA PRO A 30 12.81 -23.01 -3.03
C PRO A 30 12.33 -22.10 -1.90
N GLY A 31 12.99 -20.96 -1.68
CA GLY A 31 12.62 -20.00 -0.63
C GLY A 31 11.26 -19.31 -0.81
N TYR A 32 10.71 -19.29 -2.04
CA TYR A 32 9.35 -18.83 -2.31
C TYR A 32 8.34 -19.96 -2.13
N ALA A 33 8.63 -21.13 -2.71
CA ALA A 33 7.76 -22.31 -2.61
C ALA A 33 7.50 -22.71 -1.15
N MET A 34 8.55 -22.65 -0.30
CA MET A 34 8.48 -22.88 1.16
C MET A 34 7.64 -21.87 1.94
N LYS A 35 7.22 -20.75 1.32
CA LYS A 35 6.39 -19.68 1.93
C LYS A 35 5.09 -19.42 1.16
N TYR A 36 4.74 -20.29 0.21
CA TYR A 36 3.60 -20.09 -0.69
C TYR A 36 2.27 -19.95 0.08
N ALA A 37 2.00 -20.85 1.04
CA ALA A 37 0.78 -20.83 1.83
C ALA A 37 0.62 -19.53 2.63
N ASP A 38 1.71 -19.05 3.26
CA ASP A 38 1.74 -17.78 3.99
C ASP A 38 1.52 -16.58 3.06
N ALA A 39 2.12 -16.60 1.86
CA ALA A 39 1.98 -15.54 0.86
C ALA A 39 0.55 -15.46 0.28
N VAL A 40 -0.11 -16.61 0.08
CA VAL A 40 -1.52 -16.70 -0.31
C VAL A 40 -2.42 -16.18 0.82
N ALA A 41 -2.28 -16.73 2.03
CA ALA A 41 -3.08 -16.33 3.19
C ALA A 41 -2.92 -14.85 3.54
N GLY A 42 -1.71 -14.30 3.43
CA GLY A 42 -1.43 -12.88 3.60
C GLY A 42 -2.13 -12.00 2.55
N THR A 43 -2.20 -12.45 1.29
CA THR A 43 -2.89 -11.73 0.21
C THR A 43 -4.42 -11.70 0.50
N THR A 44 -5.02 -12.85 0.82
CA THR A 44 -6.43 -12.95 1.22
C THR A 44 -6.76 -12.11 2.45
N LYS A 45 -5.86 -12.08 3.44
CA LYS A 45 -5.99 -11.22 4.63
C LYS A 45 -6.00 -9.74 4.26
N THR A 46 -5.05 -9.27 3.45
CA THR A 46 -4.98 -7.86 3.03
C THR A 46 -6.24 -7.42 2.28
N ILE A 47 -6.84 -8.29 1.46
CA ILE A 47 -8.13 -8.01 0.79
C ILE A 47 -9.25 -7.74 1.82
N GLY A 48 -9.40 -8.60 2.84
CA GLY A 48 -10.41 -8.41 3.89
C GLY A 48 -10.15 -7.19 4.79
N GLU A 49 -8.88 -6.90 5.08
CA GLU A 49 -8.47 -5.66 5.75
C GLU A 49 -8.88 -4.43 4.93
N ARG A 50 -8.64 -4.43 3.61
CA ARG A 50 -9.00 -3.32 2.72
C ARG A 50 -10.50 -3.09 2.56
N GLN A 51 -11.30 -4.15 2.48
CA GLN A 51 -12.76 -4.04 2.48
C GLN A 51 -13.26 -3.39 3.78
N THR A 52 -12.70 -3.78 4.93
CA THR A 52 -13.04 -3.21 6.23
C THR A 52 -12.61 -1.74 6.36
N ASP A 53 -11.39 -1.45 5.92
CA ASP A 53 -10.74 -0.13 5.94
C ASP A 53 -11.51 0.88 5.06
N ALA A 54 -11.83 0.54 3.81
CA ALA A 54 -12.65 1.39 2.94
C ALA A 54 -14.00 1.75 3.58
N LYS A 55 -14.69 0.76 4.16
CA LYS A 55 -15.98 0.93 4.85
C LYS A 55 -15.88 1.79 6.11
N GLN A 56 -14.79 1.66 6.87
CA GLN A 56 -14.52 2.50 8.04
C GLN A 56 -14.33 3.96 7.61
N ILE A 57 -13.52 4.22 6.58
CA ILE A 57 -13.24 5.58 6.08
C ILE A 57 -14.53 6.24 5.57
N THR A 58 -15.29 5.56 4.71
CA THR A 58 -16.51 6.14 4.09
C THR A 58 -17.59 6.47 5.12
N SER A 59 -17.72 5.67 6.18
CA SER A 59 -18.62 5.98 7.30
C SER A 59 -18.26 7.28 8.03
N GLY A 60 -16.99 7.70 8.00
CA GLY A 60 -16.48 8.93 8.61
C GLY A 60 -16.75 10.21 7.81
N PHE A 61 -17.03 10.10 6.50
CA PHE A 61 -17.21 11.26 5.60
C PHE A 61 -18.27 12.25 6.13
N GLY A 62 -19.40 11.73 6.63
CA GLY A 62 -20.49 12.56 7.15
C GLY A 62 -20.07 13.40 8.36
N ALA A 63 -19.21 12.87 9.24
CA ALA A 63 -18.75 13.56 10.44
C ALA A 63 -17.76 14.68 10.11
N ARG A 64 -16.84 14.45 9.15
CA ARG A 64 -15.88 15.47 8.67
C ARG A 64 -16.55 16.75 8.21
N VAL A 65 -17.73 16.66 7.57
CA VAL A 65 -18.50 17.84 7.13
C VAL A 65 -19.10 18.62 8.30
N ASP A 66 -19.39 17.97 9.43
CA ASP A 66 -19.88 18.64 10.64
C ASP A 66 -18.75 19.23 11.51
N GLU A 67 -17.51 18.77 11.36
CA GLU A 67 -16.31 19.40 11.95
C GLU A 67 -16.03 20.80 11.35
N LEU A 68 -16.59 21.15 10.18
CA LEU A 68 -16.32 22.40 9.46
C LEU A 68 -17.10 23.61 10.01
N LYS A 69 -16.37 24.67 10.36
CA LYS A 69 -16.89 25.93 10.90
C LYS A 69 -16.98 27.01 9.81
N LYS A 70 -18.16 27.17 9.21
CA LYS A 70 -18.48 28.17 8.16
C LYS A 70 -17.41 28.27 7.04
N PRO A 71 -17.05 27.16 6.35
CA PRO A 71 -16.10 27.18 5.23
C PRO A 71 -16.71 27.82 3.97
N ASP A 72 -15.87 28.14 2.99
CA ASP A 72 -16.31 28.31 1.59
C ASP A 72 -16.73 26.92 1.05
N TRP A 73 -18.04 26.65 1.06
CA TRP A 73 -18.61 25.35 0.66
C TRP A 73 -18.28 24.95 -0.78
N ALA A 74 -18.03 25.90 -1.69
CA ALA A 74 -17.60 25.59 -3.05
C ALA A 74 -16.15 25.05 -3.09
N ARG A 75 -15.30 25.42 -2.13
CA ARG A 75 -13.97 24.80 -1.97
C ARG A 75 -14.05 23.44 -1.31
N VAL A 76 -14.97 23.24 -0.36
CA VAL A 76 -15.21 21.90 0.23
C VAL A 76 -15.61 20.90 -0.87
N GLU A 77 -16.52 21.31 -1.74
CA GLU A 77 -16.96 20.57 -2.93
C GLU A 77 -15.76 20.25 -3.86
N THR A 78 -15.00 21.27 -4.27
CA THR A 78 -13.80 21.09 -5.12
C THR A 78 -12.75 20.16 -4.48
N VAL A 79 -12.56 20.24 -3.16
CA VAL A 79 -11.58 19.42 -2.41
C VAL A 79 -11.97 17.94 -2.43
N VAL A 80 -13.27 17.63 -2.27
CA VAL A 80 -13.78 16.24 -2.35
C VAL A 80 -13.63 15.69 -3.78
N GLU A 81 -13.94 16.48 -4.80
CA GLU A 81 -13.79 16.07 -6.21
C GLU A 81 -12.32 15.78 -6.56
N ARG A 82 -11.41 16.70 -6.25
CA ARG A 82 -9.96 16.51 -6.53
C ARG A 82 -9.35 15.37 -5.71
N ALA A 83 -9.87 15.06 -4.52
CA ALA A 83 -9.43 13.93 -3.73
C ALA A 83 -9.84 12.59 -4.36
N ASP A 84 -11.08 12.46 -4.82
CA ASP A 84 -11.55 11.26 -5.52
C ASP A 84 -10.80 11.04 -6.85
N GLU A 85 -10.69 12.08 -7.68
CA GLU A 85 -9.87 12.04 -8.91
C GLU A 85 -8.42 11.59 -8.62
N SER A 86 -7.80 12.16 -7.59
CA SER A 86 -6.43 11.83 -7.20
C SER A 86 -6.31 10.38 -6.75
N GLY A 87 -7.26 9.89 -5.93
CA GLY A 87 -7.28 8.50 -5.46
C GLY A 87 -7.31 7.46 -6.56
N ARG A 88 -7.95 7.77 -7.70
CA ARG A 88 -7.99 6.92 -8.90
C ARG A 88 -6.77 7.08 -9.81
N SER A 89 -5.88 8.04 -9.54
CA SER A 89 -4.73 8.36 -10.39
C SER A 89 -3.56 7.39 -10.21
N ALA A 90 -2.86 7.08 -11.29
CA ALA A 90 -1.63 6.29 -11.24
C ALA A 90 -0.55 6.94 -10.36
N GLY A 91 -0.46 8.28 -10.34
CA GLY A 91 0.52 9.01 -9.53
C GLY A 91 0.29 8.90 -8.01
N TYR A 92 -0.97 8.81 -7.58
CA TYR A 92 -1.31 8.49 -6.18
C TYR A 92 -1.11 7.00 -5.90
N GLY A 93 -1.46 6.11 -6.83
CA GLY A 93 -1.21 4.66 -6.73
C GLY A 93 0.27 4.32 -6.54
N GLU A 94 1.16 4.87 -7.37
CA GLU A 94 2.62 4.69 -7.23
C GLU A 94 3.14 5.22 -5.88
N ALA A 95 2.64 6.37 -5.40
CA ALA A 95 2.98 6.88 -4.06
C ALA A 95 2.39 6.07 -2.91
N ARG A 96 1.21 5.45 -3.07
CA ARG A 96 0.63 4.50 -2.09
C ARG A 96 1.46 3.21 -2.01
N ALA A 97 2.01 2.75 -3.13
CA ALA A 97 2.93 1.62 -3.17
C ALA A 97 4.28 1.94 -2.49
N GLU A 98 4.90 3.09 -2.79
CA GLU A 98 6.08 3.58 -2.06
C GLU A 98 5.83 3.69 -0.55
N TRP A 99 4.71 4.33 -0.18
CA TRP A 99 4.28 4.49 1.21
C TRP A 99 4.15 3.13 1.90
N GLY A 100 3.50 2.15 1.25
CA GLY A 100 3.30 0.81 1.78
C GLY A 100 4.61 0.02 1.96
N ALA A 101 5.57 0.19 1.05
CA ALA A 101 6.89 -0.43 1.16
C ALA A 101 7.68 0.14 2.35
N VAL A 102 7.76 1.46 2.48
CA VAL A 102 8.51 2.09 3.59
C VAL A 102 7.80 1.93 4.93
N HIS A 103 6.45 1.98 4.97
CA HIS A 103 5.68 1.76 6.19
C HIS A 103 5.84 0.32 6.72
N ARG A 104 5.93 -0.67 5.83
CA ARG A 104 6.25 -2.07 6.19
C ARG A 104 7.63 -2.18 6.82
N PHE A 105 8.68 -1.76 6.08
CA PHE A 105 10.06 -1.75 6.58
C PHE A 105 10.19 -1.01 7.92
N TRP A 106 9.55 0.16 8.04
CA TRP A 106 9.58 0.93 9.28
C TRP A 106 8.86 0.21 10.42
N THR A 107 7.72 -0.43 10.16
CA THR A 107 7.00 -1.20 11.19
C THR A 107 7.81 -2.41 11.68
N GLU A 108 8.55 -3.06 10.78
CA GLU A 108 9.39 -4.22 11.08
C GLU A 108 10.70 -3.82 11.81
N GLU A 109 11.35 -2.72 11.41
CA GLU A 109 12.70 -2.36 11.90
C GLU A 109 12.76 -1.23 12.94
N ARG A 110 11.69 -0.44 13.14
CA ARG A 110 11.68 0.76 14.02
C ARG A 110 12.20 0.52 15.44
N GLU A 111 12.04 -0.68 16.00
CA GLU A 111 12.40 -0.98 17.39
C GLU A 111 13.92 -1.21 17.50
N THR A 112 14.50 -1.90 16.52
CA THR A 112 15.96 -2.07 16.38
C THR A 112 16.65 -0.77 15.98
N ILE A 113 16.09 0.00 15.04
CA ILE A 113 16.62 1.30 14.63
C ILE A 113 16.48 2.32 15.77
N GLY A 114 15.30 2.41 16.37
CA GLY A 114 14.99 3.31 17.48
C GLY A 114 15.84 3.03 18.72
N GLY A 115 16.06 1.75 19.08
CA GLY A 115 16.95 1.37 20.17
C GLY A 115 18.41 1.78 19.92
N LYS A 116 18.92 1.62 18.69
CA LYS A 116 20.28 2.06 18.31
C LYS A 116 20.41 3.59 18.36
N VAL A 117 19.42 4.33 17.86
CA VAL A 117 19.40 5.80 17.92
C VAL A 117 19.30 6.30 19.36
N ALA A 118 18.44 5.68 20.18
CA ALA A 118 18.29 6.01 21.58
C ALA A 118 19.59 5.82 22.36
N GLY A 119 20.18 4.62 22.29
CA GLY A 119 21.43 4.30 22.97
C GLY A 119 22.61 5.16 22.51
N GLY A 120 22.69 5.50 21.21
CA GLY A 120 23.70 6.42 20.70
C GLY A 120 23.56 7.84 21.25
N VAL A 121 22.33 8.37 21.31
CA VAL A 121 22.04 9.69 21.88
C VAL A 121 22.35 9.72 23.39
N ASP A 122 21.91 8.72 24.15
CA ASP A 122 22.16 8.66 25.60
C ASP A 122 23.64 8.44 25.93
N TYR A 123 24.39 7.72 25.07
CA TYR A 123 25.84 7.59 25.18
C TYR A 123 26.53 8.94 24.99
N THR A 124 26.26 9.64 23.88
CA THR A 124 26.88 10.96 23.59
C THR A 124 26.43 12.04 24.58
N ALA A 125 25.24 11.93 25.17
CA ALA A 125 24.80 12.79 26.27
C ALA A 125 25.69 12.58 27.51
N LYS A 126 25.86 11.32 27.95
CA LYS A 126 26.67 10.96 29.12
C LYS A 126 28.16 11.28 28.93
N GLU A 127 28.71 11.05 27.74
CA GLU A 127 30.07 11.44 27.34
C GLU A 127 30.31 12.95 27.52
N LYS A 128 29.29 13.77 27.26
CA LYS A 128 29.33 15.24 27.42
C LYS A 128 28.83 15.73 28.79
N GLY A 129 28.74 14.83 29.78
CA GLY A 129 28.33 15.16 31.16
C GLY A 129 26.85 15.48 31.33
N CYS A 130 26.00 15.18 30.34
CA CYS A 130 24.56 15.37 30.43
C CYS A 130 23.89 14.12 31.03
N ASN A 131 23.33 14.26 32.23
CA ASN A 131 22.65 13.18 32.96
C ASN A 131 21.15 13.05 32.62
N ALA A 132 20.71 13.54 31.46
CA ALA A 132 19.33 13.42 30.99
C ALA A 132 19.18 12.18 30.08
N GLU A 133 18.09 11.43 30.24
CA GLU A 133 17.70 10.40 29.28
C GLU A 133 16.96 11.06 28.11
N LEU A 134 17.60 11.03 26.94
CA LEU A 134 17.16 11.72 25.73
C LEU A 134 16.81 10.73 24.60
N GLY A 135 17.27 9.48 24.69
CA GLY A 135 17.11 8.47 23.65
C GLY A 135 15.64 8.16 23.31
N GLY A 136 14.75 8.11 24.30
CA GLY A 136 13.31 7.93 24.08
C GLY A 136 12.68 9.06 23.27
N ALA A 137 13.09 10.32 23.53
CA ALA A 137 12.65 11.47 22.77
C ALA A 137 13.20 11.47 21.33
N ALA A 138 14.46 11.04 21.16
CA ALA A 138 15.08 10.88 19.83
C ALA A 138 14.39 9.79 18.99
N ALA A 139 14.07 8.64 19.57
CA ALA A 139 13.34 7.57 18.90
C ALA A 139 11.91 7.99 18.50
N TYR A 140 11.21 8.73 19.38
CA TYR A 140 9.90 9.30 19.05
C TYR A 140 9.99 10.33 17.91
N ALA A 141 10.95 11.26 17.97
CA ALA A 141 11.15 12.28 16.95
C ALA A 141 11.51 11.67 15.58
N LEU A 142 12.28 10.58 15.55
CA LEU A 142 12.58 9.84 14.32
C LEU A 142 11.31 9.22 13.73
N LYS A 143 10.46 8.57 14.54
CA LYS A 143 9.18 8.02 14.09
C LYS A 143 8.27 9.12 13.52
N ASP A 144 8.09 10.21 14.26
CA ASP A 144 7.27 11.35 13.85
C ASP A 144 7.76 11.98 12.53
N ALA A 145 9.08 12.11 12.35
CA ALA A 145 9.68 12.60 11.11
C ALA A 145 9.46 11.65 9.92
N VAL A 146 9.59 10.34 10.11
CA VAL A 146 9.32 9.33 9.07
C VAL A 146 7.84 9.36 8.66
N ASP A 147 6.93 9.33 9.64
CA ASP A 147 5.48 9.33 9.38
C ASP A 147 5.05 10.61 8.64
N LYS A 148 5.48 11.79 9.09
CA LYS A 148 5.14 13.08 8.45
C LYS A 148 5.74 13.23 7.06
N GLN A 149 6.95 12.74 6.83
CA GLN A 149 7.57 12.78 5.50
C GLN A 149 6.86 11.83 4.52
N GLN A 150 6.31 10.72 5.01
CA GLN A 150 5.44 9.83 4.24
C GLN A 150 4.07 10.45 3.96
N GLU A 151 3.43 11.08 4.96
CA GLU A 151 2.18 11.85 4.79
C GLU A 151 2.35 12.92 3.71
N LYS A 152 3.43 13.71 3.79
CA LYS A 152 3.76 14.78 2.84
C LYS A 152 3.95 14.26 1.40
N ARG A 153 4.62 13.12 1.21
CA ARG A 153 4.82 12.51 -0.12
C ARG A 153 3.50 12.10 -0.76
N LEU A 154 2.59 11.51 0.02
CA LEU A 154 1.28 11.08 -0.46
C LEU A 154 0.38 12.27 -0.80
N ARG A 155 0.37 13.30 0.07
CA ARG A 155 -0.37 14.56 -0.16
C ARG A 155 0.14 15.33 -1.39
N ALA A 156 1.44 15.27 -1.68
CA ALA A 156 2.03 15.82 -2.90
C ALA A 156 1.63 15.08 -4.20
N LYS A 157 0.78 14.05 -4.11
CA LYS A 157 0.10 13.37 -5.24
C LYS A 157 -1.43 13.49 -5.17
N ASN A 158 -1.95 14.41 -4.36
CA ASN A 158 -3.37 14.65 -4.20
C ASN A 158 -3.68 16.13 -4.48
N GLU A 159 -4.26 16.43 -5.64
CA GLU A 159 -4.54 17.79 -6.13
C GLU A 159 -5.49 18.58 -5.21
N ALA A 160 -6.25 17.90 -4.33
CA ALA A 160 -7.02 18.56 -3.30
C ALA A 160 -6.15 19.42 -2.37
N PHE A 161 -4.91 19.04 -2.11
CA PHE A 161 -3.99 19.81 -1.28
C PHE A 161 -3.54 21.11 -1.96
N VAL A 162 -3.39 21.12 -3.29
CA VAL A 162 -3.12 22.36 -4.05
C VAL A 162 -4.29 23.36 -3.93
N VAL A 163 -5.52 22.86 -3.80
CA VAL A 163 -6.71 23.69 -3.52
C VAL A 163 -6.70 24.18 -2.07
N ILE A 164 -6.44 23.29 -1.10
CA ILE A 164 -6.40 23.63 0.34
C ILE A 164 -5.33 24.69 0.62
N GLU A 165 -4.09 24.48 0.14
CA GLU A 165 -2.97 25.42 0.33
C GLU A 165 -3.28 26.80 -0.27
N ARG A 166 -3.81 26.84 -1.50
CA ARG A 166 -4.15 28.09 -2.20
C ARG A 166 -5.20 28.94 -1.48
N TYR A 167 -6.10 28.32 -0.73
CA TYR A 167 -7.18 28.99 0.00
C TYR A 167 -7.03 28.95 1.53
N ALA A 168 -5.91 28.44 2.07
CA ALA A 168 -5.73 28.21 3.52
C ALA A 168 -5.98 29.44 4.40
N THR A 169 -5.60 30.64 3.92
CA THR A 169 -5.86 31.92 4.61
C THR A 169 -7.35 32.24 4.72
N VAL A 170 -8.15 31.89 3.70
CA VAL A 170 -9.61 32.14 3.64
C VAL A 170 -10.39 31.04 4.36
N LEU A 171 -9.95 29.78 4.22
CA LEU A 171 -10.51 28.63 4.94
C LEU A 171 -10.28 28.73 6.45
N GLY A 172 -9.12 29.25 6.86
CA GLY A 172 -8.69 29.33 8.26
C GLY A 172 -8.13 28.01 8.78
N LYS A 173 -7.31 28.11 9.83
CA LYS A 173 -6.49 27.01 10.37
C LYS A 173 -7.28 25.78 10.83
N GLU A 174 -8.53 25.94 11.24
CA GLU A 174 -9.39 24.83 11.68
C GLU A 174 -9.97 24.08 10.48
N ASN A 175 -10.68 24.77 9.57
CA ASN A 175 -11.25 24.14 8.37
C ASN A 175 -10.16 23.53 7.48
N THR A 176 -9.00 24.18 7.37
CA THR A 176 -7.83 23.64 6.65
C THR A 176 -7.51 22.23 7.11
N LYS A 177 -7.31 22.01 8.43
CA LYS A 177 -7.00 20.68 8.99
C LYS A 177 -8.10 19.64 8.80
N VAL A 178 -9.37 20.05 8.81
CA VAL A 178 -10.50 19.16 8.58
C VAL A 178 -10.56 18.75 7.10
N LEU A 179 -10.29 19.69 6.19
CA LEU A 179 -10.24 19.45 4.75
C LEU A 179 -9.02 18.62 4.33
N GLU A 180 -7.85 18.81 4.96
CA GLU A 180 -6.69 17.92 4.77
C GLU A 180 -7.07 16.46 5.09
N LYS A 181 -7.70 16.22 6.25
CA LYS A 181 -8.16 14.88 6.62
C LYS A 181 -9.24 14.35 5.69
N LEU A 182 -10.22 15.16 5.30
CA LEU A 182 -11.27 14.75 4.36
C LEU A 182 -10.67 14.41 2.98
N ALA A 183 -9.65 15.14 2.52
CA ALA A 183 -8.96 14.86 1.27
C ALA A 183 -8.13 13.57 1.34
N ASP A 184 -7.43 13.30 2.45
CA ASP A 184 -6.74 12.03 2.70
C ASP A 184 -7.74 10.87 2.78
N ASP A 185 -8.83 11.02 3.55
CA ASP A 185 -9.89 10.03 3.72
C ASP A 185 -10.55 9.69 2.36
N VAL A 186 -11.00 10.69 1.59
CA VAL A 186 -11.66 10.48 0.28
C VAL A 186 -10.72 9.86 -0.76
N ALA A 187 -9.49 10.36 -0.88
CA ALA A 187 -8.52 9.82 -1.85
C ALA A 187 -8.09 8.40 -1.50
N ARG A 188 -7.90 8.10 -0.20
CA ARG A 188 -7.54 6.77 0.29
C ARG A 188 -8.68 5.76 0.07
N ALA A 189 -9.92 6.11 0.38
CA ALA A 189 -11.06 5.23 0.12
C ALA A 189 -11.27 4.97 -1.38
N SER A 190 -11.13 6.01 -2.22
CA SER A 190 -11.23 5.86 -3.68
C SER A 190 -10.13 4.95 -4.25
N TRP A 191 -8.89 5.13 -3.80
CA TRP A 191 -7.76 4.27 -4.18
C TRP A 191 -7.97 2.81 -3.79
N ILE A 192 -8.50 2.53 -2.59
CA ILE A 192 -8.73 1.14 -2.15
C ILE A 192 -9.71 0.41 -3.09
N VAL A 193 -10.86 1.01 -3.40
CA VAL A 193 -11.92 0.32 -4.16
C VAL A 193 -11.70 0.33 -5.68
N ASN A 194 -11.00 1.34 -6.21
CA ASN A 194 -10.77 1.49 -7.65
C ASN A 194 -9.41 0.94 -8.12
N VAL A 195 -8.42 0.77 -7.24
CA VAL A 195 -7.04 0.38 -7.60
C VAL A 195 -6.55 -0.81 -6.76
N ASP A 196 -6.44 -0.66 -5.43
CA ASP A 196 -5.74 -1.64 -4.57
C ASP A 196 -6.46 -3.00 -4.52
N LEU A 197 -7.80 -3.01 -4.35
CA LEU A 197 -8.57 -4.26 -4.34
C LEU A 197 -8.52 -5.02 -5.70
N PRO A 198 -8.69 -4.37 -6.87
CA PRO A 198 -8.39 -4.97 -8.17
C PRO A 198 -6.97 -5.53 -8.32
N GLU A 199 -5.94 -4.82 -7.82
CA GLU A 199 -4.55 -5.30 -7.88
C GLU A 199 -4.30 -6.52 -6.98
N GLU A 200 -4.84 -6.53 -5.76
CA GLU A 200 -4.75 -7.71 -4.88
C GLU A 200 -5.54 -8.91 -5.43
N ARG A 201 -6.65 -8.68 -6.16
CA ARG A 201 -7.42 -9.73 -6.87
C ARG A 201 -6.59 -10.40 -7.96
N GLU A 202 -5.93 -9.63 -8.82
CA GLU A 202 -5.02 -10.19 -9.82
C GLU A 202 -3.79 -10.85 -9.18
N ARG A 203 -3.28 -10.30 -8.05
CA ARG A 203 -2.17 -10.90 -7.30
C ARG A 203 -2.52 -12.26 -6.70
N LEU A 204 -3.70 -12.39 -6.09
CA LEU A 204 -4.20 -13.66 -5.53
C LEU A 204 -4.38 -14.71 -6.64
N LYS A 205 -5.00 -14.32 -7.75
CA LYS A 205 -5.19 -15.13 -8.96
C LYS A 205 -3.86 -15.57 -9.59
N ALA A 206 -2.86 -14.70 -9.62
CA ALA A 206 -1.52 -15.05 -10.08
C ALA A 206 -0.88 -16.13 -9.18
N ARG A 207 -0.96 -15.99 -7.84
CA ARG A 207 -0.48 -17.03 -6.92
C ARG A 207 -1.18 -18.37 -7.12
N VAL A 208 -2.50 -18.39 -7.26
CA VAL A 208 -3.25 -19.62 -7.51
C VAL A 208 -2.76 -20.35 -8.77
N ALA A 209 -2.43 -19.62 -9.84
CA ALA A 209 -1.85 -20.20 -11.05
C ALA A 209 -0.45 -20.81 -10.85
N GLU A 210 0.32 -20.34 -9.86
CA GLU A 210 1.67 -20.87 -9.53
C GLU A 210 1.63 -22.24 -8.84
N LYS A 211 0.48 -22.65 -8.28
CA LYS A 211 0.27 -23.86 -7.48
C LYS A 211 1.05 -25.09 -7.97
N SER A 212 0.95 -25.42 -9.27
CA SER A 212 1.58 -26.62 -9.83
C SER A 212 3.11 -26.54 -9.85
N SER A 213 3.65 -25.36 -10.18
CA SER A 213 5.10 -25.11 -10.21
C SER A 213 5.70 -25.05 -8.80
N VAL A 214 4.96 -24.48 -7.83
CA VAL A 214 5.31 -24.52 -6.41
C VAL A 214 5.33 -25.96 -5.89
N GLY A 215 4.31 -26.77 -6.20
CA GLY A 215 4.26 -28.18 -5.84
C GLY A 215 5.50 -28.94 -6.32
N LYS A 216 5.78 -28.88 -7.64
CA LYS A 216 6.98 -29.49 -8.24
C LYS A 216 8.30 -29.03 -7.61
N THR A 217 8.37 -27.78 -7.17
CA THR A 217 9.59 -27.23 -6.53
C THR A 217 9.77 -27.78 -5.13
N LEU A 218 8.69 -27.96 -4.36
CA LEU A 218 8.75 -28.64 -3.05
C LEU A 218 9.05 -30.13 -3.18
N ASP A 219 8.46 -30.78 -4.19
CA ASP A 219 8.74 -32.18 -4.53
C ASP A 219 10.23 -32.34 -4.93
N GLY A 220 10.77 -31.42 -5.74
CA GLY A 220 12.20 -31.38 -6.12
C GLY A 220 13.17 -31.15 -4.96
N ILE A 221 12.86 -30.27 -4.00
CA ILE A 221 13.67 -30.11 -2.77
C ILE A 221 13.78 -31.45 -2.03
N VAL A 222 12.70 -32.23 -1.98
CA VAL A 222 12.69 -33.54 -1.32
C VAL A 222 13.49 -34.59 -2.10
N GLU A 223 13.68 -34.44 -3.42
CA GLU A 223 14.56 -35.29 -4.23
C GLU A 223 16.03 -34.89 -4.09
N ASP A 224 16.35 -33.60 -4.22
CA ASP A 224 17.71 -33.04 -4.06
C ASP A 224 18.31 -33.37 -2.68
N GLU A 225 17.52 -33.21 -1.60
CA GLU A 225 17.96 -33.51 -0.24
C GLU A 225 18.20 -35.02 -0.01
N LYS A 226 17.39 -35.90 -0.64
CA LYS A 226 17.63 -37.35 -0.59
C LYS A 226 18.90 -37.74 -1.37
N ALA A 227 19.16 -37.09 -2.50
CA ALA A 227 20.39 -37.28 -3.24
C ALA A 227 21.61 -36.85 -2.41
N PHE A 228 21.54 -35.66 -1.78
CA PHE A 228 22.56 -35.17 -0.85
C PHE A 228 22.85 -36.14 0.30
N GLN A 229 21.83 -36.74 0.92
CA GLN A 229 22.01 -37.74 2.00
C GLN A 229 22.70 -39.03 1.54
N ALA A 230 22.56 -39.39 0.25
CA ALA A 230 23.15 -40.60 -0.34
C ALA A 230 24.61 -40.42 -0.78
N GLU A 231 25.15 -39.19 -0.77
CA GLU A 231 26.54 -38.93 -1.14
C GLU A 231 27.55 -39.53 -0.13
N PRO A 232 28.71 -40.00 -0.60
CA PRO A 232 29.76 -40.49 0.29
C PRO A 232 30.36 -39.34 1.13
N GLY A 233 30.67 -39.63 2.40
CA GLY A 233 31.30 -38.67 3.32
C GLY A 233 30.34 -37.74 4.07
N ARG A 234 29.03 -37.85 3.86
CA ARG A 234 27.99 -37.08 4.59
C ARG A 234 27.94 -37.48 6.07
N THR A 235 28.07 -36.51 6.96
CA THR A 235 28.02 -36.71 8.41
C THR A 235 26.58 -36.91 8.90
N ASP A 236 26.40 -37.44 10.11
CA ASP A 236 25.07 -37.57 10.72
C ASP A 236 24.44 -36.20 11.02
N ALA A 237 25.25 -35.15 11.21
CA ALA A 237 24.78 -33.78 11.33
C ALA A 237 24.25 -33.22 9.99
N ASP A 238 24.94 -33.50 8.87
CA ASP A 238 24.48 -33.13 7.53
C ASP A 238 23.13 -33.80 7.21
N LYS A 239 23.03 -35.10 7.52
CA LYS A 239 21.83 -35.91 7.29
C LYS A 239 20.66 -35.41 8.12
N LYS A 240 20.85 -35.18 9.43
CA LYS A 240 19.81 -34.62 10.29
C LYS A 240 19.33 -33.24 9.80
N ALA A 241 20.26 -32.35 9.44
CA ALA A 241 19.89 -31.03 8.92
C ALA A 241 19.14 -31.12 7.57
N SER A 242 19.40 -32.16 6.79
CA SER A 242 18.69 -32.49 5.55
C SER A 242 17.30 -33.09 5.82
N GLU A 243 17.16 -34.01 6.78
CA GLU A 243 15.88 -34.54 7.24
C GLU A 243 14.93 -33.43 7.71
N GLU A 244 15.45 -32.43 8.45
CA GLU A 244 14.69 -31.25 8.88
C GLU A 244 14.17 -30.43 7.67
N ARG A 245 14.96 -30.32 6.59
CA ARG A 245 14.55 -29.65 5.34
C ARG A 245 13.53 -30.47 4.54
N ILE A 246 13.71 -31.79 4.42
CA ILE A 246 12.73 -32.71 3.81
C ILE A 246 11.40 -32.65 4.54
N ALA A 247 11.40 -32.69 5.88
CA ALA A 247 10.19 -32.62 6.70
C ALA A 247 9.46 -31.28 6.51
N ALA A 248 10.20 -30.17 6.45
CA ALA A 248 9.65 -28.85 6.20
C ALA A 248 9.04 -28.73 4.79
N ALA A 249 9.73 -29.21 3.74
CA ALA A 249 9.24 -29.20 2.37
C ALA A 249 8.00 -30.10 2.20
N THR A 250 8.03 -31.30 2.76
CA THR A 250 6.89 -32.25 2.75
C THR A 250 5.66 -31.65 3.46
N LYS A 251 5.86 -30.96 4.60
CA LYS A 251 4.77 -30.25 5.29
C LYS A 251 4.18 -29.13 4.44
N GLN A 252 5.01 -28.29 3.83
CA GLN A 252 4.51 -27.22 2.95
C GLN A 252 3.78 -27.79 1.73
N ARG A 253 4.29 -28.88 1.15
CA ARG A 253 3.70 -29.55 -0.02
C ARG A 253 2.26 -30.01 0.23
N ALA A 254 1.94 -30.44 1.45
CA ALA A 254 0.58 -30.82 1.86
C ALA A 254 -0.37 -29.60 2.02
N GLU A 255 0.16 -28.45 2.43
CA GLU A 255 -0.64 -27.22 2.62
C GLU A 255 -0.88 -26.44 1.31
N VAL A 256 -0.02 -26.58 0.29
CA VAL A 256 -0.17 -25.93 -1.04
C VAL A 256 -1.54 -26.18 -1.66
N ASP A 257 -2.01 -27.43 -1.65
CA ASP A 257 -3.28 -27.81 -2.27
C ASP A 257 -4.50 -27.18 -1.59
N LYS A 258 -4.46 -27.10 -0.26
CA LYS A 258 -5.46 -26.49 0.62
C LYS A 258 -5.46 -24.95 0.53
N ALA A 259 -4.29 -24.33 0.60
CA ALA A 259 -4.14 -22.88 0.51
C ALA A 259 -4.61 -22.34 -0.86
N ALA A 260 -4.31 -23.07 -1.95
CA ALA A 260 -4.81 -22.73 -3.28
C ALA A 260 -6.34 -22.86 -3.37
N ALA A 261 -6.93 -23.95 -2.88
CA ALA A 261 -8.39 -24.13 -2.90
C ALA A 261 -9.14 -23.03 -2.12
N GLN A 262 -8.61 -22.63 -0.96
CA GLN A 262 -9.16 -21.51 -0.18
C GLN A 262 -9.06 -20.17 -0.90
N ALA A 263 -8.03 -19.96 -1.72
CA ALA A 263 -7.88 -18.78 -2.56
C ALA A 263 -8.80 -18.81 -3.80
N ASP A 264 -9.00 -19.97 -4.43
CA ASP A 264 -10.00 -20.16 -5.50
C ASP A 264 -11.42 -19.83 -5.01
N GLU A 265 -11.81 -20.35 -3.84
CA GLU A 265 -13.11 -20.01 -3.22
C GLU A 265 -13.27 -18.52 -2.91
N ALA A 266 -12.19 -17.85 -2.53
CA ALA A 266 -12.19 -16.41 -2.30
C ALA A 266 -12.33 -15.64 -3.62
N LEU A 267 -11.56 -16.00 -4.65
CA LEU A 267 -11.58 -15.38 -5.98
C LEU A 267 -12.98 -15.43 -6.63
N GLN A 268 -13.69 -16.57 -6.48
CA GLN A 268 -15.07 -16.72 -6.98
C GLN A 268 -16.07 -15.70 -6.39
N ARG A 269 -15.79 -15.15 -5.20
CA ARG A 269 -16.65 -14.18 -4.49
C ARG A 269 -16.12 -12.75 -4.59
N LEU A 270 -14.81 -12.59 -4.83
CA LEU A 270 -14.10 -11.32 -4.75
C LEU A 270 -14.57 -10.30 -5.79
N ASP A 271 -14.94 -10.73 -6.99
CA ASP A 271 -15.44 -9.82 -8.03
C ASP A 271 -16.72 -9.09 -7.60
N ALA A 272 -17.69 -9.83 -7.03
CA ALA A 272 -18.90 -9.25 -6.48
C ALA A 272 -18.59 -8.30 -5.30
N GLN A 273 -17.70 -8.72 -4.40
CA GLN A 273 -17.27 -7.89 -3.26
C GLN A 273 -16.56 -6.59 -3.68
N ILE A 274 -15.80 -6.61 -4.78
CA ILE A 274 -15.14 -5.40 -5.32
C ILE A 274 -16.18 -4.45 -5.93
N GLU A 275 -17.12 -4.97 -6.72
CA GLU A 275 -18.19 -4.14 -7.27
C GLU A 275 -19.14 -3.61 -6.19
N ASP A 276 -19.40 -4.37 -5.13
CA ASP A 276 -20.17 -3.89 -3.97
C ASP A 276 -19.40 -2.84 -3.16
N ALA A 277 -18.10 -3.02 -2.94
CA ALA A 277 -17.25 -1.99 -2.30
C ALA A 277 -17.19 -0.68 -3.11
N LYS A 278 -17.18 -0.76 -4.45
CA LYS A 278 -17.30 0.42 -5.33
C LYS A 278 -18.66 1.09 -5.23
N LYS A 279 -19.76 0.34 -5.15
CA LYS A 279 -21.12 0.88 -4.93
C LYS A 279 -21.24 1.57 -3.57
N ASP A 280 -20.77 0.92 -2.50
CA ASP A 280 -20.75 1.49 -1.14
C ASP A 280 -19.94 2.79 -1.09
N TYR A 281 -18.76 2.82 -1.73
CA TYR A 281 -17.95 4.04 -1.87
C TYR A 281 -18.69 5.14 -2.65
N ALA A 282 -19.27 4.82 -3.80
CA ALA A 282 -19.99 5.78 -4.63
C ALA A 282 -21.21 6.36 -3.90
N ALA A 283 -21.99 5.51 -3.21
CA ALA A 283 -23.12 5.95 -2.40
C ALA A 283 -22.69 6.87 -1.24
N ALA A 284 -21.58 6.57 -0.56
CA ALA A 284 -21.03 7.42 0.48
C ALA A 284 -20.47 8.75 -0.06
N LEU A 285 -19.88 8.75 -1.25
CA LEU A 285 -19.37 9.95 -1.93
C LEU A 285 -20.52 10.87 -2.38
N GLU A 286 -21.61 10.32 -2.94
CA GLU A 286 -22.79 11.12 -3.30
C GLU A 286 -23.54 11.63 -2.06
N ALA A 287 -23.61 10.85 -0.97
CA ALA A 287 -24.12 11.32 0.31
C ALA A 287 -23.29 12.47 0.90
N LEU A 288 -21.96 12.39 0.78
CA LEU A 288 -21.02 13.46 1.14
C LEU A 288 -21.27 14.74 0.32
N LYS A 289 -21.37 14.64 -1.01
CA LYS A 289 -21.70 15.76 -1.90
C LYS A 289 -23.07 16.37 -1.58
N ALA A 290 -24.09 15.54 -1.38
CA ALA A 290 -25.44 15.99 -1.04
C ALA A 290 -25.46 16.80 0.27
N LYS A 291 -24.72 16.34 1.30
CA LYS A 291 -24.57 17.04 2.57
C LYS A 291 -23.84 18.38 2.42
N ILE A 292 -22.79 18.44 1.59
CA ILE A 292 -22.09 19.70 1.25
C ILE A 292 -23.07 20.68 0.57
N ALA A 293 -23.86 20.21 -0.40
CA ALA A 293 -24.84 21.03 -1.10
C ALA A 293 -26.00 21.52 -0.19
N GLU A 294 -26.39 20.75 0.82
CA GLU A 294 -27.36 21.17 1.85
C GLU A 294 -26.79 22.28 2.75
N LYS A 295 -25.55 22.11 3.23
CA LYS A 295 -24.86 23.11 4.07
C LYS A 295 -24.65 24.42 3.30
N LYS A 296 -24.28 24.33 2.01
CA LYS A 296 -24.16 25.45 1.07
C LYS A 296 -25.47 26.25 0.97
N LYS A 297 -26.58 25.60 0.61
CA LYS A 297 -27.94 26.18 0.55
C LYS A 297 -28.46 26.73 1.88
N THR A 298 -27.85 26.36 3.00
CA THR A 298 -28.19 26.87 4.34
C THR A 298 -27.38 28.12 4.68
N ALA A 299 -26.10 28.14 4.31
CA ALA A 299 -25.24 29.31 4.42
C ALA A 299 -25.71 30.46 3.51
N ASP A 300 -26.14 30.15 2.27
CA ASP A 300 -26.66 31.13 1.29
C ASP A 300 -27.99 31.82 1.71
N LYS A 301 -28.55 31.44 2.88
CA LYS A 301 -29.81 31.97 3.45
C LYS A 301 -29.62 32.67 4.81
N SER A 302 -28.37 32.78 5.30
CA SER A 302 -28.05 33.21 6.68
C SER A 302 -27.24 34.51 6.72
#